data_AF-A0A3A6HFF8-F1
#
_entry.id   AF-A0A3A6HFF8-F1
#
_cell.length_a   1.000
_cell.length_b   1.000
_cell.length_c   1.000
_cell.angle_alpha   90.00
_cell.angle_beta   90.00
_cell.angle_gamma   90.00
#
_symmetry.space_group_name_H-M   'P 1'
#
loop_
_entity.id
_entity.type
_entity.pdbx_description
1 polymer ?
#
loop_
_entity_poly.entity_id
_entity_poly.type
_entity_poly.pdbx_seq_one_letter_code
_entity_poly.pdbx_strand_id
1 'polypeptide(L)'
;MKSFLVKSVLAVCITVFCVFYLDIMYEQKSDNPIAEVNAFNFVPETIQLANFGSSHGQYAFDWGALKDRGIKCFNFALPSQSFEYDYALLNMHKDEFAEGSIAFIPISYFSFNSEATSPDDIEAISVRYYRILSPQYNPNYSLYKDIVAIRFPILSAGDKIFDLFKPPVTFPSLSDNRQNIVYAAEVSPDVPVQDENTDAVSTDLSSEVPVSAENLEQIYGAEKVQEFEAKGIARYQRHFEGKSEYFEEDKEQNLKKMIELCQERNITPILITTPFSIYYNKYVSEEFMNEFYSKILGIASEYGVSYYDYSHDERFQMHLEYFGDADHLNEEGAIYFTDMLTNEIPELKAYLETH
;
A
#
# COMPACT_ATOMS: atom_id res chain seq x y z
N MET A 1 -11.62 -54.80 16.49
CA MET A 1 -12.24 -53.47 16.24
C MET A 1 -11.57 -52.36 17.02
N LYS A 2 -11.49 -52.39 18.37
CA LYS A 2 -10.81 -51.35 19.16
C LYS A 2 -9.34 -51.12 18.78
N SER A 3 -8.56 -52.18 18.58
CA SER A 3 -7.14 -52.08 18.18
C SER A 3 -6.95 -51.50 16.77
N PHE A 4 -7.88 -51.75 15.84
CA PHE A 4 -7.84 -51.17 14.50
C PHE A 4 -8.15 -49.67 14.56
N LEU A 5 -9.22 -49.29 15.27
CA LEU A 5 -9.59 -47.89 15.46
C LEU A 5 -8.45 -47.08 16.10
N VAL A 6 -7.81 -47.62 17.15
CA VAL A 6 -6.67 -46.97 17.82
C VAL A 6 -5.48 -46.78 16.86
N LYS A 7 -5.15 -47.81 16.05
CA LYS A 7 -4.08 -47.69 15.05
C LYS A 7 -4.40 -46.68 13.96
N SER A 8 -5.65 -46.63 13.50
CA SER A 8 -6.10 -45.64 12.50
C SER A 8 -6.04 -44.22 13.04
N VAL A 9 -6.52 -43.98 14.27
CA VAL A 9 -6.42 -42.67 14.92
C VAL A 9 -4.96 -42.27 15.11
N LEU A 10 -4.11 -43.18 15.60
CA LEU A 10 -2.69 -42.92 15.79
C LEU A 10 -1.99 -42.57 14.48
N ALA A 11 -2.29 -43.28 13.39
CA ALA A 11 -1.75 -42.98 12.06
C ALA A 11 -2.15 -41.58 11.59
N VAL A 12 -3.42 -41.19 11.77
CA VAL A 12 -3.89 -39.83 11.43
C VAL A 12 -3.17 -38.78 12.28
N CYS A 13 -3.04 -38.99 13.59
CA CYS A 13 -2.33 -38.06 14.48
C CYS A 13 -0.85 -37.90 14.07
N ILE A 14 -0.17 -38.99 13.71
CA ILE A 14 1.22 -38.95 13.23
C ILE A 14 1.31 -38.16 11.93
N THR A 15 0.42 -38.41 10.97
CA THR A 15 0.41 -37.67 9.69
C THR A 15 0.20 -36.18 9.91
N VAL A 16 -0.77 -35.79 10.75
CA VAL A 16 -1.02 -34.38 11.08
C VAL A 16 0.20 -33.75 11.75
N PHE A 17 0.84 -34.45 12.68
CA PHE A 17 2.07 -33.98 13.32
C PHE A 17 3.22 -33.79 12.31
N CYS A 18 3.39 -34.71 11.37
CA CYS A 18 4.40 -34.60 10.31
C CYS A 18 4.13 -33.39 9.40
N VAL A 19 2.88 -33.18 8.99
CA VAL A 19 2.51 -32.00 8.17
C VAL A 19 2.81 -30.72 8.94
N PHE A 20 2.40 -30.63 10.20
CA PHE A 20 2.67 -29.46 11.05
C PHE A 20 4.18 -29.19 11.22
N TYR A 21 4.97 -30.25 11.42
CA TYR A 21 6.42 -30.12 11.54
C TYR A 21 7.07 -29.63 10.23
N LEU A 22 6.66 -30.20 9.09
CA LEU A 22 7.17 -29.78 7.78
C LEU A 22 6.77 -28.34 7.44
N ASP A 23 5.57 -27.93 7.85
CA ASP A 23 5.07 -26.58 7.64
C ASP A 23 5.87 -25.54 8.44
N ILE A 24 6.15 -25.81 9.71
CA ILE A 24 7.06 -24.96 10.52
C ILE A 24 8.43 -24.83 9.85
N MET A 25 8.99 -25.92 9.33
CA MET A 25 10.27 -25.87 8.62
C MET A 25 10.19 -25.04 7.33
N TYR A 26 9.04 -25.08 6.66
CA TYR A 26 8.80 -24.35 5.42
C TYR A 26 8.68 -22.86 5.67
N GLU A 27 7.88 -22.44 6.64
CA GLU A 27 7.74 -21.04 7.02
C GLU A 27 9.06 -20.41 7.47
N GLN A 28 9.90 -21.16 8.20
CA GLN A 28 11.22 -20.67 8.64
C GLN A 28 12.21 -20.44 7.49
N LYS A 29 12.04 -21.16 6.37
CA LYS A 29 12.90 -21.05 5.18
C LYS A 29 12.29 -20.17 4.09
N SER A 30 10.99 -19.96 4.10
CA SER A 30 10.34 -19.02 3.19
C SER A 30 10.56 -17.59 3.67
N ASP A 31 10.93 -16.70 2.76
CA ASP A 31 10.90 -15.26 3.05
C ASP A 31 9.48 -14.90 3.52
N ASN A 32 9.35 -14.18 4.64
CA ASN A 32 8.06 -13.70 5.12
C ASN A 32 7.60 -12.56 4.19
N PRO A 33 6.74 -12.81 3.18
CA PRO A 33 6.73 -11.94 2.00
C PRO A 33 5.94 -10.64 2.21
N ILE A 34 5.28 -10.45 3.36
CA ILE A 34 4.22 -9.44 3.46
C ILE A 34 4.23 -8.75 4.83
N ALA A 35 5.30 -8.00 5.14
CA ALA A 35 5.38 -7.22 6.37
C ALA A 35 4.21 -6.21 6.52
N GLU A 36 3.66 -5.73 5.40
CA GLU A 36 2.56 -4.77 5.36
C GLU A 36 1.26 -5.27 6.03
N VAL A 37 0.97 -6.58 6.01
CA VAL A 37 -0.26 -7.09 6.66
C VAL A 37 -0.14 -7.21 8.17
N ASN A 38 1.06 -7.14 8.73
CA ASN A 38 1.24 -7.27 10.18
C ASN A 38 0.56 -6.14 10.96
N ALA A 39 0.37 -4.97 10.33
CA ALA A 39 -0.36 -3.85 10.92
C ALA A 39 -1.81 -4.23 11.27
N PHE A 40 -2.44 -5.13 10.51
CA PHE A 40 -3.82 -5.56 10.72
C PHE A 40 -4.00 -6.43 11.98
N ASN A 41 -2.93 -6.98 12.54
CA ASN A 41 -2.97 -7.63 13.85
C ASN A 41 -3.19 -6.63 15.00
N PHE A 42 -3.08 -5.33 14.71
CA PHE A 42 -3.12 -4.25 15.68
C PHE A 42 -4.16 -3.18 15.30
N VAL A 43 -5.22 -3.57 14.58
CA VAL A 43 -6.38 -2.68 14.35
C VAL A 43 -6.94 -2.26 15.71
N PRO A 44 -6.98 -0.95 16.02
CA PRO A 44 -7.43 -0.50 17.32
C PRO A 44 -8.96 -0.59 17.42
N GLU A 45 -9.47 -0.80 18.63
CA GLU A 45 -10.88 -0.54 18.92
C GLU A 45 -11.13 0.98 18.99
N THR A 46 -12.36 1.41 18.72
CA THR A 46 -12.83 2.82 18.72
C THR A 46 -12.06 3.72 17.73
N ILE A 47 -11.93 3.27 16.49
CA ILE A 47 -11.30 4.01 15.38
C ILE A 47 -12.06 5.32 15.16
N GLN A 48 -11.34 6.43 15.23
CA GLN A 48 -11.89 7.78 15.04
C GLN A 48 -11.69 8.25 13.61
N LEU A 49 -10.52 7.96 13.02
CA LEU A 49 -10.18 8.32 11.65
C LEU A 49 -9.62 7.08 10.95
N ALA A 50 -10.07 6.82 9.73
CA ALA A 50 -9.44 5.81 8.90
C ALA A 50 -9.37 6.25 7.44
N ASN A 51 -8.48 5.62 6.70
CA ASN A 51 -8.50 5.67 5.25
C ASN A 51 -8.43 4.26 4.66
N PHE A 52 -9.00 4.11 3.46
CA PHE A 52 -9.02 2.88 2.68
C PHE A 52 -8.28 3.10 1.35
N GLY A 53 -8.41 2.17 0.41
CA GLY A 53 -7.99 2.33 -0.97
C GLY A 53 -6.69 1.59 -1.32
N SER A 54 -6.19 1.92 -2.51
CA SER A 54 -4.98 1.34 -3.11
C SER A 54 -3.70 1.91 -2.50
N SER A 55 -2.55 1.71 -3.16
CA SER A 55 -1.30 2.37 -2.80
C SER A 55 -1.43 3.90 -2.74
N HIS A 56 -2.34 4.51 -3.52
CA HIS A 56 -2.61 5.95 -3.43
C HIS A 56 -3.13 6.35 -2.05
N GLY A 57 -3.98 5.51 -1.43
CA GLY A 57 -4.40 5.69 -0.04
C GLY A 57 -3.32 5.30 0.96
N GLN A 58 -2.53 4.27 0.67
CA GLN A 58 -1.48 3.79 1.57
C GLN A 58 -0.40 4.87 1.81
N TYR A 59 0.02 5.54 0.73
CA TYR A 59 1.10 6.52 0.78
C TYR A 59 0.65 7.96 0.99
N ALA A 60 -0.65 8.28 0.85
CA ALA A 60 -1.10 9.66 1.01
C ALA A 60 -1.35 10.08 2.47
N PHE A 61 -1.68 9.14 3.35
CA PHE A 61 -2.10 9.47 4.71
C PHE A 61 -1.03 9.11 5.75
N ASP A 62 -0.49 10.12 6.41
CA ASP A 62 0.31 9.99 7.62
C ASP A 62 -0.48 10.43 8.85
N TRP A 63 -0.85 9.45 9.68
CA TRP A 63 -1.63 9.70 10.88
C TRP A 63 -0.78 9.94 12.13
N GLY A 64 0.54 10.05 12.03
CA GLY A 64 1.46 10.09 13.17
C GLY A 64 1.14 11.23 14.14
N ALA A 65 1.05 12.46 13.62
CA ALA A 65 0.76 13.65 14.44
C ALA A 65 -0.60 13.58 15.17
N LEU A 66 -1.63 12.99 14.53
CA LEU A 66 -2.94 12.82 15.17
C LEU A 66 -2.94 11.69 16.21
N LYS A 67 -2.20 10.61 15.95
CA LYS A 67 -1.98 9.53 16.93
C LYS A 67 -1.25 10.02 18.17
N ASP A 68 -0.25 10.90 18.02
CA ASP A 68 0.47 11.52 19.13
C ASP A 68 -0.44 12.42 19.99
N ARG A 69 -1.49 12.99 19.38
CA ARG A 69 -2.55 13.73 20.08
C ARG A 69 -3.59 12.81 20.76
N GLY A 70 -3.46 11.49 20.61
CA GLY A 70 -4.37 10.50 21.18
C GLY A 70 -5.56 10.14 20.29
N ILE A 71 -5.62 10.64 19.06
CA ILE A 71 -6.67 10.27 18.10
C ILE A 71 -6.37 8.87 17.55
N LYS A 72 -7.35 7.97 17.64
CA LYS A 72 -7.19 6.59 17.15
C LYS A 72 -7.39 6.52 15.65
N CYS A 73 -6.28 6.41 14.91
CA CYS A 73 -6.30 6.32 13.46
C CYS A 73 -5.84 4.96 12.92
N PHE A 74 -6.38 4.51 11.80
CA PHE A 74 -5.88 3.32 11.09
C PHE A 74 -5.91 3.49 9.57
N ASN A 75 -4.83 3.07 8.90
CA ASN A 75 -4.75 3.06 7.44
C ASN A 75 -5.00 1.63 6.95
N PHE A 76 -6.18 1.40 6.36
CA PHE A 76 -6.59 0.12 5.80
C PHE A 76 -6.12 -0.08 4.34
N ALA A 77 -5.42 0.89 3.76
CA ALA A 77 -5.04 0.85 2.36
C ALA A 77 -3.81 -0.03 2.10
N LEU A 78 -3.85 -0.78 1.00
CA LEU A 78 -2.77 -1.67 0.55
C LEU A 78 -2.56 -1.56 -0.96
N PRO A 79 -1.39 -1.95 -1.49
CA PRO A 79 -1.12 -1.88 -2.92
C PRO A 79 -2.15 -2.67 -3.73
N SER A 80 -2.65 -2.10 -4.83
CA SER A 80 -3.65 -2.73 -5.71
C SER A 80 -4.91 -3.25 -5.00
N GLN A 81 -5.29 -2.62 -3.89
CA GLN A 81 -6.56 -2.86 -3.22
C GLN A 81 -7.71 -2.27 -4.04
N SER A 82 -8.75 -3.07 -4.23
CA SER A 82 -9.98 -2.69 -4.95
C SER A 82 -11.09 -2.35 -3.96
N PHE A 83 -12.14 -1.67 -4.44
CA PHE A 83 -13.33 -1.38 -3.63
C PHE A 83 -14.02 -2.63 -3.06
N GLU A 84 -13.86 -3.80 -3.69
CA GLU A 84 -14.37 -5.07 -3.13
C GLU A 84 -13.68 -5.41 -1.81
N TYR A 85 -12.36 -5.26 -1.76
CA TYR A 85 -11.58 -5.50 -0.56
C TYR A 85 -11.68 -4.36 0.45
N ASP A 86 -11.80 -3.12 0.00
CA ASP A 86 -12.11 -1.98 0.87
C ASP A 86 -13.44 -2.23 1.62
N TYR A 87 -14.49 -2.62 0.89
CA TYR A 87 -15.78 -2.99 1.48
C TYR A 87 -15.66 -4.16 2.44
N ALA A 88 -14.89 -5.20 2.08
CA ALA A 88 -14.69 -6.36 2.94
C ALA A 88 -13.99 -6.00 4.26
N LEU A 89 -12.95 -5.15 4.20
CA LEU A 89 -12.24 -4.64 5.38
C LEU A 89 -13.16 -3.79 6.25
N LEU A 90 -13.89 -2.85 5.66
CA LEU A 90 -14.86 -2.02 6.37
C LEU A 90 -15.94 -2.89 7.03
N ASN A 91 -16.49 -3.87 6.32
CA ASN A 91 -17.55 -4.72 6.85
C ASN A 91 -17.08 -5.65 7.97
N MET A 92 -15.80 -6.06 7.95
CA MET A 92 -15.19 -6.80 9.04
C MET A 92 -14.95 -5.92 10.27
N HIS A 93 -14.53 -4.67 10.07
CA HIS A 93 -14.08 -3.78 11.14
C HIS A 93 -15.08 -2.68 11.54
N LYS A 94 -16.31 -2.71 11.01
CA LYS A 94 -17.34 -1.69 11.25
C LYS A 94 -17.73 -1.53 12.72
N ASP A 95 -17.53 -2.56 13.53
CA ASP A 95 -17.86 -2.57 14.96
C ASP A 95 -16.75 -1.92 15.81
N GLU A 96 -15.57 -1.73 15.22
CA GLU A 96 -14.41 -1.10 15.84
C GLU A 96 -14.39 0.42 15.62
N PHE A 97 -15.24 0.97 14.75
CA PHE A 97 -15.35 2.43 14.56
C PHE A 97 -16.10 3.10 15.71
N ALA A 98 -15.61 4.27 16.13
CA ALA A 98 -16.33 5.15 17.05
C ALA A 98 -17.52 5.82 16.34
N GLU A 99 -18.56 6.15 17.10
CA GLU A 99 -19.70 6.90 16.56
C GLU A 99 -19.27 8.29 16.10
N GLY A 100 -19.69 8.71 14.90
CA GLY A 100 -19.30 9.99 14.30
C GLY A 100 -17.87 10.00 13.73
N SER A 101 -17.18 8.86 13.68
CA SER A 101 -15.86 8.71 13.06
C SER A 101 -15.86 9.07 11.57
N ILE A 102 -14.68 9.23 10.99
CA ILE A 102 -14.50 9.60 9.58
C ILE A 102 -13.72 8.51 8.85
N ALA A 103 -14.20 8.14 7.66
CA ALA A 103 -13.54 7.22 6.75
C ALA A 103 -13.23 7.92 5.42
N PHE A 104 -11.95 8.16 5.15
CA PHE A 104 -11.48 8.61 3.83
C PHE A 104 -11.46 7.44 2.85
N ILE A 105 -12.06 7.64 1.68
CA ILE A 105 -12.09 6.66 0.59
C ILE A 105 -11.40 7.30 -0.63
N PRO A 106 -10.11 7.02 -0.81
CA PRO A 106 -9.34 7.47 -1.96
C PRO A 106 -9.90 6.93 -3.29
N ILE A 107 -10.15 7.83 -4.23
CA ILE A 107 -10.64 7.56 -5.58
C ILE A 107 -9.57 8.01 -6.57
N SER A 108 -8.81 7.06 -7.08
CA SER A 108 -7.80 7.27 -8.11
C SER A 108 -8.41 7.09 -9.51
N TYR A 109 -7.73 7.57 -10.55
CA TYR A 109 -8.21 7.43 -11.94
C TYR A 109 -8.46 5.97 -12.36
N PHE A 110 -7.78 5.01 -11.74
CA PHE A 110 -7.95 3.59 -12.02
C PHE A 110 -8.91 2.87 -11.07
N SER A 111 -9.48 3.53 -10.06
CA SER A 111 -10.23 2.86 -8.98
C SER A 111 -11.51 2.15 -9.47
N PHE A 112 -12.09 2.58 -10.59
CA PHE A 112 -13.24 1.93 -11.22
C PHE A 112 -12.86 0.89 -12.27
N ASN A 113 -11.60 0.48 -12.35
CA ASN A 113 -11.13 -0.56 -13.24
C ASN A 113 -10.22 -1.56 -12.50
N SER A 114 -10.11 -2.77 -13.03
CA SER A 114 -9.18 -3.78 -12.56
C SER A 114 -7.71 -3.41 -12.86
N GLU A 115 -6.96 -3.07 -11.81
CA GLU A 115 -5.51 -2.83 -11.91
C GLU A 115 -4.72 -4.13 -12.13
N ALA A 116 -5.10 -5.20 -11.41
CA ALA A 116 -4.53 -6.52 -11.55
C ALA A 116 -5.24 -7.29 -12.67
N THR A 117 -4.52 -7.52 -13.77
CA THR A 117 -5.04 -8.21 -14.96
C THR A 117 -4.44 -9.59 -15.17
N SER A 118 -3.28 -9.87 -14.56
CA SER A 118 -2.66 -11.19 -14.64
C SER A 118 -3.24 -12.14 -13.58
N PRO A 119 -3.40 -13.44 -13.88
CA PRO A 119 -3.86 -14.42 -12.89
C PRO A 119 -2.97 -14.48 -11.64
N ASP A 120 -1.67 -14.28 -11.79
CA ASP A 120 -0.72 -14.31 -10.68
C ASP A 120 -0.89 -13.11 -9.75
N ASP A 121 -1.12 -11.90 -10.30
CA ASP A 121 -1.38 -10.70 -9.48
C ASP A 121 -2.71 -10.82 -8.74
N ILE A 122 -3.77 -11.30 -9.42
CA ILE A 122 -5.08 -11.54 -8.82
C ILE A 122 -4.97 -12.54 -7.67
N GLU A 123 -4.21 -13.62 -7.87
CA GLU A 123 -3.99 -14.64 -6.84
C GLU A 123 -3.17 -14.10 -5.67
N ALA A 124 -2.10 -13.33 -5.93
CA ALA A 124 -1.29 -12.71 -4.89
C ALA A 124 -2.10 -11.75 -4.01
N ILE A 125 -2.92 -10.90 -4.64
CA ILE A 125 -3.86 -10.00 -3.93
C ILE A 125 -4.85 -10.83 -3.12
N SER A 126 -5.45 -11.87 -3.73
CA SER A 126 -6.38 -12.77 -3.03
C SER A 126 -5.73 -13.38 -1.79
N VAL A 127 -4.56 -13.99 -1.90
CA VAL A 127 -3.83 -14.62 -0.79
C VAL A 127 -3.52 -13.63 0.33
N ARG A 128 -3.17 -12.37 0.01
CA ARG A 128 -2.97 -11.32 1.02
C ARG A 128 -4.19 -11.16 1.92
N TYR A 129 -5.39 -11.16 1.35
CA TYR A 129 -6.62 -11.01 2.13
C TYR A 129 -7.07 -12.26 2.87
N TYR A 130 -6.59 -13.46 2.54
CA TYR A 130 -6.79 -14.62 3.41
C TYR A 130 -6.02 -14.51 4.74
N ARG A 131 -4.98 -13.68 4.80
CA ARG A 131 -4.26 -13.40 6.06
C ARG A 131 -4.93 -12.31 6.91
N ILE A 132 -5.71 -11.44 6.27
CA ILE A 132 -6.31 -10.27 6.93
C ILE A 132 -7.77 -10.55 7.28
N LEU A 133 -8.57 -10.99 6.31
CA LEU A 133 -10.01 -11.14 6.44
C LEU A 133 -10.37 -12.49 7.06
N SER A 134 -11.31 -12.46 8.00
CA SER A 134 -11.93 -13.71 8.45
C SER A 134 -12.78 -14.32 7.32
N PRO A 135 -12.99 -15.66 7.33
CA PRO A 135 -13.66 -16.37 6.24
C PRO A 135 -15.02 -15.81 5.81
N GLN A 136 -15.76 -15.19 6.74
CA GLN A 136 -17.10 -14.64 6.47
C GLN A 136 -17.08 -13.34 5.65
N TYR A 137 -15.98 -12.60 5.68
CA TYR A 137 -15.84 -11.32 4.96
C TYR A 137 -14.94 -11.43 3.73
N ASN A 138 -14.19 -12.51 3.58
CA ASN A 138 -13.24 -12.69 2.49
C ASN A 138 -13.97 -12.90 1.14
N PRO A 139 -13.78 -12.02 0.14
CA PRO A 139 -14.35 -12.20 -1.18
C PRO A 139 -13.93 -13.53 -1.82
N ASN A 140 -14.90 -14.32 -2.26
CA ASN A 140 -14.64 -15.61 -2.91
C ASN A 140 -13.86 -16.61 -2.02
N TYR A 141 -14.15 -16.63 -0.72
CA TYR A 141 -13.52 -17.55 0.23
C TYR A 141 -13.61 -19.02 -0.21
N SER A 142 -12.48 -19.71 -0.15
CA SER A 142 -12.31 -21.12 -0.44
C SER A 142 -11.56 -21.76 0.72
N LEU A 143 -12.22 -22.72 1.40
CA LEU A 143 -11.58 -23.47 2.47
C LEU A 143 -10.31 -24.18 2.01
N TYR A 144 -10.28 -24.65 0.75
CA TYR A 144 -9.09 -25.24 0.18
C TYR A 144 -7.94 -24.23 0.13
N LYS A 145 -8.19 -23.02 -0.41
CA LYS A 145 -7.19 -21.96 -0.49
C LYS A 145 -6.70 -21.54 0.89
N ASP A 146 -7.59 -21.34 1.86
CA ASP A 146 -7.23 -21.02 3.25
C ASP A 146 -6.26 -22.07 3.84
N ILE A 147 -6.58 -23.35 3.66
CA ILE A 147 -5.74 -24.45 4.14
C ILE A 147 -4.38 -24.44 3.47
N VAL A 148 -4.31 -24.38 2.13
CA VAL A 148 -3.05 -24.62 1.40
C VAL A 148 -2.20 -23.36 1.16
N ALA A 149 -2.76 -22.16 1.31
CA ALA A 149 -2.02 -20.91 1.13
C ALA A 149 -1.66 -20.24 2.46
N ILE A 150 -2.50 -20.40 3.51
CA ILE A 150 -2.32 -19.70 4.79
C ILE A 150 -2.00 -20.66 5.93
N ARG A 151 -2.81 -21.70 6.16
CA ARG A 151 -2.67 -22.53 7.36
C ARG A 151 -1.58 -23.59 7.28
N PHE A 152 -1.37 -24.12 6.07
CA PHE A 152 -0.39 -25.16 5.76
C PHE A 152 0.20 -24.90 4.36
N PRO A 153 0.92 -23.78 4.15
CA PRO A 153 1.53 -23.43 2.87
C PRO A 153 2.42 -24.54 2.28
N ILE A 154 2.96 -25.43 3.12
CA ILE A 154 3.71 -26.62 2.67
C ILE A 154 2.92 -27.50 1.69
N LEU A 155 1.59 -27.53 1.80
CA LEU A 155 0.73 -28.34 0.93
C LEU A 155 0.68 -27.82 -0.52
N SER A 156 1.03 -26.55 -0.74
CA SER A 156 1.16 -25.91 -2.05
C SER A 156 2.62 -25.71 -2.48
N ALA A 157 3.60 -26.19 -1.72
CA ALA A 157 5.01 -25.98 -2.01
C ALA A 157 5.47 -26.61 -3.34
N GLY A 158 4.78 -27.65 -3.83
CA GLY A 158 5.19 -28.40 -5.03
C GLY A 158 6.63 -28.91 -4.89
N ASP A 159 7.46 -28.69 -5.92
CA ASP A 159 8.87 -29.11 -5.90
C ASP A 159 9.72 -28.33 -4.88
N LYS A 160 9.27 -27.16 -4.40
CA LYS A 160 10.00 -26.38 -3.37
C LYS A 160 10.03 -27.10 -2.01
N ILE A 161 9.20 -28.12 -1.79
CA ILE A 161 9.28 -28.96 -0.58
C ILE A 161 10.67 -29.61 -0.43
N PHE A 162 11.37 -29.88 -1.54
CA PHE A 162 12.70 -30.47 -1.50
C PHE A 162 13.78 -29.51 -1.00
N ASP A 163 13.53 -28.19 -1.05
CA ASP A 163 14.44 -27.17 -0.51
C ASP A 163 14.53 -27.23 1.02
N LEU A 164 13.53 -27.81 1.69
CA LEU A 164 13.58 -28.10 3.12
C LEU A 164 14.74 -29.03 3.48
N PHE A 165 15.08 -29.96 2.59
CA PHE A 165 16.08 -31.00 2.82
C PHE A 165 17.45 -30.67 2.21
N LYS A 166 17.55 -29.56 1.46
CA LYS A 166 18.86 -29.06 1.01
C LYS A 166 19.67 -28.65 2.24
N PRO A 167 20.94 -29.10 2.35
CA PRO A 167 21.82 -28.65 3.42
C PRO A 167 21.93 -27.12 3.38
N PRO A 168 22.10 -26.44 4.53
CA PRO A 168 22.35 -25.01 4.53
C PRO A 168 23.54 -24.70 3.63
N VAL A 169 23.43 -23.66 2.81
CA VAL A 169 24.52 -23.22 1.94
C VAL A 169 25.74 -22.98 2.83
N THR A 170 26.70 -23.90 2.77
CA THR A 170 27.99 -23.73 3.43
C THR A 170 28.69 -22.61 2.68
N PHE A 171 28.72 -21.41 3.26
CA PHE A 171 29.71 -20.42 2.84
C PHE A 171 31.09 -21.06 2.98
N PRO A 172 31.95 -21.01 1.94
CA PRO A 172 33.32 -21.46 2.10
C PRO A 172 33.93 -20.71 3.28
N SER A 173 34.68 -21.44 4.09
CA SER A 173 35.30 -20.88 5.29
C SER A 173 36.15 -19.67 4.92
N LEU A 174 36.22 -18.64 5.78
CA LEU A 174 37.13 -17.50 5.60
C LEU A 174 38.61 -17.92 5.42
N SER A 175 38.96 -19.18 5.73
CA SER A 175 40.28 -19.75 5.43
C SER A 175 40.53 -20.02 3.94
N ASP A 176 39.50 -20.25 3.12
CA ASP A 176 39.66 -20.56 1.69
C ASP A 176 39.90 -19.30 0.83
N ASN A 177 39.52 -18.12 1.33
CA ASN A 177 39.76 -16.82 0.67
C ASN A 177 41.17 -16.23 0.94
N ARG A 178 42.03 -16.92 1.69
CA ARG A 178 43.36 -16.38 2.03
C ARG A 178 44.33 -16.32 0.83
N GLN A 179 44.05 -17.01 -0.27
CA GLN A 179 44.86 -16.93 -1.49
C GLN A 179 44.53 -15.71 -2.38
N ASN A 180 43.34 -15.11 -2.24
CA ASN A 180 42.93 -13.94 -3.05
C ASN A 180 43.22 -12.59 -2.38
N ILE A 181 43.63 -12.57 -1.11
CA ILE A 181 43.93 -11.33 -0.37
C ILE A 181 45.39 -10.87 -0.59
N VAL A 182 46.28 -11.76 -1.07
CA VAL A 182 47.72 -11.44 -1.21
C VAL A 182 48.05 -10.60 -2.45
N TYR A 183 47.15 -10.48 -3.42
CA TYR A 183 47.40 -9.71 -4.66
C TYR A 183 46.92 -8.25 -4.64
N ALA A 184 46.14 -7.83 -3.63
CA ALA A 184 45.58 -6.47 -3.58
C ALA A 184 46.35 -5.51 -2.64
N ALA A 185 47.37 -5.99 -1.91
CA ALA A 185 48.09 -5.20 -0.92
C ALA A 185 49.39 -4.56 -1.43
N GLU A 186 49.77 -4.74 -2.70
CA GLU A 186 51.00 -4.18 -3.27
C GLU A 186 50.75 -3.21 -4.43
N VAL A 187 49.79 -2.30 -4.32
CA VAL A 187 49.85 -1.05 -5.09
C VAL A 187 49.24 0.09 -4.27
N SER A 188 50.10 0.84 -3.60
CA SER A 188 49.83 2.23 -3.21
C SER A 188 51.02 3.07 -3.67
N PRO A 189 50.77 4.20 -4.33
CA PRO A 189 51.63 5.36 -4.17
C PRO A 189 50.83 6.50 -3.51
N ASP A 190 51.31 6.87 -2.33
CA ASP A 190 51.38 8.20 -1.73
C ASP A 190 50.34 9.26 -2.13
N VAL A 191 49.48 9.59 -1.16
CA VAL A 191 48.83 10.89 -1.02
C VAL A 191 49.47 11.60 0.19
N PRO A 192 50.00 12.83 0.05
CA PRO A 192 50.35 13.62 1.21
C PRO A 192 49.10 14.28 1.81
N VAL A 193 49.06 14.22 3.14
CA VAL A 193 48.12 14.88 4.05
C VAL A 193 48.23 16.40 3.92
N GLN A 194 47.10 17.11 3.91
CA GLN A 194 47.02 18.47 4.45
C GLN A 194 45.66 18.73 5.12
N ASP A 195 45.77 19.44 6.23
CA ASP A 195 44.85 19.65 7.34
C ASP A 195 43.62 20.54 7.06
N GLU A 196 42.62 20.33 7.94
CA GLU A 196 41.72 21.29 8.59
C GLU A 196 41.13 22.47 7.78
N ASN A 197 39.80 22.53 7.70
CA ASN A 197 39.08 23.42 8.63
C ASN A 197 37.56 23.22 8.61
N THR A 198 37.00 23.37 9.81
CA THR A 198 35.61 23.68 10.11
C THR A 198 35.13 24.91 9.34
N ASP A 199 33.96 24.85 8.74
CA ASP A 199 33.02 25.96 8.75
C ASP A 199 31.59 25.44 8.52
N ALA A 200 30.76 25.64 9.54
CA ALA A 200 29.33 25.56 9.45
C ALA A 200 28.84 26.72 8.57
N VAL A 201 28.29 26.40 7.39
CA VAL A 201 27.59 27.38 6.58
C VAL A 201 26.10 27.18 6.80
N SER A 202 25.55 28.06 7.65
CA SER A 202 24.13 28.43 7.60
C SER A 202 23.85 29.06 6.23
N THR A 203 23.15 28.36 5.35
CA THR A 203 22.58 28.98 4.16
C THR A 203 21.20 29.54 4.50
N ASP A 204 21.20 30.87 4.56
CA ASP A 204 20.06 31.77 4.68
C ASP A 204 19.03 31.52 3.57
N LEU A 205 17.75 31.42 3.97
CA LEU A 205 16.60 31.46 3.06
C LEU A 205 16.45 32.88 2.52
N SER A 206 16.60 33.08 1.21
CA SER A 206 15.76 34.00 0.43
C SER A 206 16.18 34.05 -1.05
N SER A 207 15.68 33.10 -1.85
CA SER A 207 15.29 33.31 -3.25
C SER A 207 14.80 31.97 -3.82
N GLU A 208 13.58 31.57 -3.45
CA GLU A 208 12.96 30.42 -4.10
C GLU A 208 12.71 30.76 -5.56
N VAL A 209 13.35 30.03 -6.47
CA VAL A 209 13.00 30.07 -7.89
C VAL A 209 11.59 29.47 -7.98
N PRO A 210 10.58 30.21 -8.48
CA PRO A 210 9.22 29.69 -8.56
C PRO A 210 9.20 28.42 -9.42
N VAL A 211 8.66 27.32 -8.89
CA VAL A 211 8.64 26.03 -9.58
C VAL A 211 7.72 26.12 -10.80
N SER A 212 8.22 25.76 -11.97
CA SER A 212 7.47 25.72 -13.22
C SER A 212 7.93 24.53 -14.06
N ALA A 213 7.11 24.10 -15.03
CA ALA A 213 7.45 22.93 -15.86
C ALA A 213 8.77 23.12 -16.63
N GLU A 214 9.15 24.37 -16.88
CA GLU A 214 10.35 24.74 -17.62
C GLU A 214 11.64 24.69 -16.76
N ASN A 215 11.54 24.60 -15.43
CA ASN A 215 12.70 24.62 -14.53
C ASN A 215 12.84 23.39 -13.62
N LEU A 216 11.98 22.37 -13.74
CA LEU A 216 12.03 21.16 -12.90
C LEU A 216 13.40 20.45 -12.97
N GLU A 217 14.02 20.35 -14.15
CA GLU A 217 15.35 19.75 -14.29
C GLU A 217 16.44 20.56 -13.58
N GLN A 218 16.29 21.90 -13.54
CA GLN A 218 17.23 22.76 -12.82
C GLN A 218 17.11 22.58 -11.30
N ILE A 219 15.89 22.35 -10.80
CA ILE A 219 15.61 22.22 -9.37
C ILE A 219 15.97 20.81 -8.87
N TYR A 220 15.51 19.77 -9.56
CA TYR A 220 15.61 18.38 -9.10
C TYR A 220 16.70 17.55 -9.79
N GLY A 221 17.34 18.10 -10.82
CA GLY A 221 18.29 17.39 -11.67
C GLY A 221 17.61 16.56 -12.76
N ALA A 222 18.29 16.42 -13.89
CA ALA A 222 17.78 15.72 -15.06
C ALA A 222 17.46 14.23 -14.80
N GLU A 223 18.25 13.56 -13.96
CA GLU A 223 18.05 12.13 -13.65
C GLU A 223 16.71 11.90 -12.93
N LYS A 224 16.41 12.68 -11.88
CA LYS A 224 15.14 12.57 -11.14
C LYS A 224 13.95 12.90 -12.03
N VAL A 225 14.04 13.94 -12.85
CA VAL A 225 12.99 14.29 -13.83
C VAL A 225 12.74 13.14 -14.80
N GLN A 226 13.79 12.57 -15.40
CA GLN A 226 13.66 11.44 -16.32
C GLN A 226 13.05 10.21 -15.66
N GLU A 227 13.41 9.92 -14.40
CA GLU A 227 12.79 8.84 -13.63
C GLU A 227 11.29 9.05 -13.46
N PHE A 228 10.88 10.26 -13.07
CA PHE A 228 9.46 10.61 -12.92
C PHE A 228 8.69 10.55 -14.24
N GLU A 229 9.29 11.00 -15.35
CA GLU A 229 8.69 10.86 -16.67
C GLU A 229 8.48 9.40 -17.05
N ALA A 230 9.51 8.56 -16.88
CA ALA A 230 9.46 7.14 -17.20
C ALA A 230 8.43 6.40 -16.34
N LYS A 231 8.36 6.70 -15.04
CA LYS A 231 7.35 6.11 -14.15
C LYS A 231 5.96 6.64 -14.47
N GLY A 232 5.80 7.93 -14.75
CA GLY A 232 4.52 8.55 -15.08
C GLY A 232 3.86 7.92 -16.30
N ILE A 233 4.62 7.75 -17.39
CA ILE A 233 4.12 7.07 -18.58
C ILE A 233 3.82 5.60 -18.31
N ALA A 234 4.68 4.88 -17.58
CA ALA A 234 4.45 3.47 -17.26
C ALA A 234 3.17 3.26 -16.41
N ARG A 235 2.90 4.17 -15.46
CA ARG A 235 1.67 4.17 -14.65
C ARG A 235 0.45 4.45 -15.50
N TYR A 236 0.51 5.47 -16.36
CA TYR A 236 -0.57 5.75 -17.31
C TYR A 236 -0.84 4.54 -18.22
N GLN A 237 0.18 3.92 -18.80
CA GLN A 237 0.01 2.73 -19.63
C GLN A 237 -0.64 1.58 -18.88
N ARG A 238 -0.20 1.29 -17.64
CA ARG A 238 -0.81 0.27 -16.78
C ARG A 238 -2.28 0.56 -16.48
N HIS A 239 -2.62 1.82 -16.22
CA HIS A 239 -3.96 2.21 -15.79
C HIS A 239 -4.95 2.37 -16.94
N PHE A 240 -4.48 2.74 -18.15
CA PHE A 240 -5.33 3.15 -19.26
C PHE A 240 -5.15 2.32 -20.55
N GLU A 241 -3.94 1.84 -20.86
CA GLU A 241 -3.67 1.19 -22.15
C GLU A 241 -4.35 -0.18 -22.24
N GLY A 242 -4.92 -0.49 -23.41
CA GLY A 242 -5.60 -1.77 -23.66
C GLY A 242 -6.98 -1.92 -23.00
N LYS A 243 -7.51 -0.87 -22.39
CA LYS A 243 -8.83 -0.87 -21.73
C LYS A 243 -9.88 -0.21 -22.62
N SER A 244 -11.00 -0.90 -22.81
CA SER A 244 -12.17 -0.37 -23.54
C SER A 244 -13.23 0.23 -22.62
N GLU A 245 -13.14 -0.04 -21.32
CA GLU A 245 -14.07 0.42 -20.28
C GLU A 245 -13.24 0.85 -19.07
N TYR A 246 -13.37 2.10 -18.63
CA TYR A 246 -12.64 2.63 -17.47
C TYR A 246 -13.47 2.62 -16.18
N PHE A 247 -14.79 2.41 -16.31
CA PHE A 247 -15.74 2.48 -15.21
C PHE A 247 -16.59 1.20 -15.16
N GLU A 248 -16.02 0.15 -14.57
CA GLU A 248 -16.67 -1.14 -14.37
C GLU A 248 -17.78 -1.05 -13.32
N GLU A 249 -18.98 -1.55 -13.66
CA GLU A 249 -20.18 -1.44 -12.82
C GLU A 249 -20.01 -2.11 -11.45
N ASP A 250 -19.33 -3.25 -11.37
CA ASP A 250 -19.10 -3.95 -10.09
C ASP A 250 -18.24 -3.13 -9.12
N LYS A 251 -17.26 -2.37 -9.63
CA LYS A 251 -16.44 -1.46 -8.82
C LYS A 251 -17.28 -0.29 -8.31
N GLU A 252 -18.11 0.29 -9.17
CA GLU A 252 -19.08 1.33 -8.79
C GLU A 252 -20.00 0.83 -7.67
N GLN A 253 -20.56 -0.38 -7.81
CA GLN A 253 -21.44 -0.96 -6.79
C GLN A 253 -20.71 -1.23 -5.47
N ASN A 254 -19.44 -1.61 -5.48
CA ASN A 254 -18.68 -1.82 -4.25
C ASN A 254 -18.40 -0.50 -3.52
N LEU A 255 -18.07 0.59 -4.24
CA LEU A 255 -17.95 1.92 -3.63
C LEU A 255 -19.27 2.37 -3.00
N LYS A 256 -20.40 2.15 -3.69
CA LYS A 256 -21.74 2.46 -3.16
C LYS A 256 -22.03 1.71 -1.86
N LYS A 257 -21.75 0.40 -1.82
CA LYS A 257 -21.88 -0.41 -0.59
C LYS A 257 -21.01 0.09 0.55
N MET A 258 -19.80 0.58 0.27
CA MET A 258 -18.95 1.18 1.31
C MET A 258 -19.59 2.43 1.90
N ILE A 259 -20.09 3.33 1.05
CA ILE A 259 -20.74 4.56 1.48
C ILE A 259 -21.97 4.25 2.33
N GLU A 260 -22.84 3.34 1.86
CA GLU A 260 -24.02 2.87 2.58
C GLU A 260 -23.66 2.32 3.95
N LEU A 261 -22.66 1.43 4.01
CA LEU A 261 -22.21 0.82 5.25
C LEU A 261 -21.64 1.85 6.23
N CYS A 262 -20.89 2.85 5.74
CA CYS A 262 -20.43 3.95 6.58
C CYS A 262 -21.63 4.70 7.20
N GLN A 263 -22.60 5.09 6.37
CA GLN A 263 -23.78 5.85 6.81
C GLN A 263 -24.65 5.06 7.80
N GLU A 264 -24.88 3.77 7.56
CA GLU A 264 -25.59 2.86 8.47
C GLU A 264 -24.95 2.77 9.85
N ARG A 265 -23.63 2.99 9.92
CA ARG A 265 -22.80 2.87 11.12
C ARG A 265 -22.43 4.21 11.74
N ASN A 266 -23.02 5.31 11.25
CA ASN A 266 -22.69 6.67 11.67
C ASN A 266 -21.19 6.99 11.54
N ILE A 267 -20.56 6.44 10.50
CA ILE A 267 -19.22 6.79 10.03
C ILE A 267 -19.43 7.77 8.87
N THR A 268 -18.74 8.90 8.87
CA THR A 268 -18.80 9.90 7.80
C THR A 268 -17.83 9.49 6.68
N PRO A 269 -18.32 9.00 5.52
CA PRO A 269 -17.44 8.72 4.39
C PRO A 269 -17.06 10.03 3.68
N ILE A 270 -15.78 10.18 3.35
CA ILE A 270 -15.26 11.29 2.55
C ILE A 270 -14.56 10.71 1.33
N LEU A 271 -15.08 11.02 0.14
CA LEU A 271 -14.46 10.63 -1.11
C LEU A 271 -13.32 11.63 -1.39
N ILE A 272 -12.16 11.15 -1.79
CA ILE A 272 -11.00 12.02 -2.01
C ILE A 272 -10.11 11.53 -3.13
N THR A 273 -9.64 12.40 -4.02
CA THR A 273 -8.56 12.06 -4.95
C THR A 273 -7.28 12.71 -4.45
N THR A 274 -6.25 11.91 -4.22
CA THR A 274 -4.96 12.34 -3.65
C THR A 274 -4.12 13.10 -4.69
N PRO A 275 -3.08 13.86 -4.28
CA PRO A 275 -2.25 14.58 -5.22
C PRO A 275 -1.47 13.69 -6.18
N PHE A 276 -1.35 14.14 -7.44
CA PHE A 276 -0.52 13.51 -8.46
C PHE A 276 0.53 14.48 -8.99
N SER A 277 1.70 13.95 -9.36
CA SER A 277 2.71 14.78 -10.02
C SER A 277 2.26 15.14 -11.44
N ILE A 278 2.83 16.22 -11.98
CA ILE A 278 2.59 16.62 -13.37
C ILE A 278 2.92 15.51 -14.37
N TYR A 279 3.85 14.62 -14.02
CA TYR A 279 4.29 13.55 -14.88
C TYR A 279 3.29 12.41 -15.01
N TYR A 280 2.36 12.27 -14.06
CA TYR A 280 1.23 11.36 -14.20
C TYR A 280 0.03 12.06 -14.86
N ASN A 281 -0.33 13.27 -14.41
CA ASN A 281 -1.48 14.01 -14.95
C ASN A 281 -1.36 14.35 -16.44
N LYS A 282 -0.15 14.65 -16.95
CA LYS A 282 0.05 15.11 -18.34
C LYS A 282 -0.43 14.14 -19.42
N TYR A 283 -0.65 12.87 -19.08
CA TYR A 283 -1.11 11.85 -20.02
C TYR A 283 -2.62 11.63 -20.00
N VAL A 284 -3.32 12.11 -18.97
CA VAL A 284 -4.75 11.89 -18.78
C VAL A 284 -5.55 12.88 -19.64
N SER A 285 -6.49 12.36 -20.43
CA SER A 285 -7.26 13.19 -21.37
C SER A 285 -8.39 13.95 -20.65
N GLU A 286 -8.75 15.12 -21.20
CA GLU A 286 -9.91 15.88 -20.73
C GLU A 286 -11.22 15.07 -20.84
N GLU A 287 -11.35 14.24 -21.87
CA GLU A 287 -12.50 13.34 -22.07
C GLU A 287 -12.64 12.36 -20.90
N PHE A 288 -11.54 11.71 -20.51
CA PHE A 288 -11.54 10.81 -19.36
C PHE A 288 -11.88 11.57 -18.07
N MET A 289 -11.28 12.74 -17.84
CA MET A 289 -11.54 13.54 -16.63
C MET A 289 -13.01 13.96 -16.53
N ASN A 290 -13.63 14.34 -17.66
CA ASN A 290 -15.05 14.68 -17.70
C ASN A 290 -15.93 13.48 -17.31
N GLU A 291 -15.61 12.28 -17.81
CA GLU A 291 -16.32 11.06 -17.43
C GLU A 291 -16.10 10.70 -15.96
N PHE A 292 -14.85 10.78 -15.50
CA PHE A 292 -14.46 10.54 -14.10
C PHE A 292 -15.23 11.44 -13.14
N TYR A 293 -15.25 12.75 -13.40
CA TYR A 293 -16.03 13.71 -12.59
C TYR A 293 -17.52 13.45 -12.66
N SER A 294 -18.06 13.17 -13.86
CA SER A 294 -19.48 12.85 -14.00
C SER A 294 -19.88 11.64 -13.14
N LYS A 295 -19.01 10.63 -13.06
CA LYS A 295 -19.23 9.43 -12.25
C LYS A 295 -19.16 9.75 -10.75
N ILE A 296 -18.04 10.31 -10.29
CA ILE A 296 -17.82 10.50 -8.85
C ILE A 296 -18.75 11.55 -8.24
N LEU A 297 -19.01 12.65 -8.94
CA LEU A 297 -19.96 13.67 -8.49
C LEU A 297 -21.41 13.16 -8.52
N GLY A 298 -21.73 12.28 -9.48
CA GLY A 298 -23.01 11.58 -9.51
C GLY A 298 -23.23 10.74 -8.26
N ILE A 299 -22.25 9.91 -7.89
CA ILE A 299 -22.29 9.08 -6.68
C ILE A 299 -22.33 9.96 -5.41
N ALA A 300 -21.46 10.98 -5.35
CA ALA A 300 -21.41 11.90 -4.22
C ALA A 300 -22.76 12.60 -3.98
N SER A 301 -23.41 13.06 -5.06
CA SER A 301 -24.74 13.67 -5.00
C SER A 301 -25.85 12.67 -4.67
N GLU A 302 -25.76 11.43 -5.17
CA GLU A 302 -26.74 10.37 -4.92
C GLU A 302 -26.81 10.03 -3.42
N TYR A 303 -25.65 9.91 -2.78
CA TYR A 303 -25.53 9.51 -1.38
C TYR A 303 -25.38 10.67 -0.40
N GLY A 304 -25.26 11.92 -0.88
CA GLY A 304 -25.07 13.09 -0.04
C GLY A 304 -23.75 13.10 0.72
N VAL A 305 -22.67 12.67 0.06
CA VAL A 305 -21.32 12.62 0.62
C VAL A 305 -20.40 13.63 -0.06
N SER A 306 -19.36 14.08 0.64
CA SER A 306 -18.41 15.04 0.08
C SER A 306 -17.36 14.36 -0.78
N TYR A 307 -16.95 15.06 -1.86
CA TYR A 307 -15.82 14.68 -2.70
C TYR A 307 -14.83 15.85 -2.79
N TYR A 308 -13.55 15.57 -2.50
CA TYR A 308 -12.46 16.53 -2.58
C TYR A 308 -11.41 16.03 -3.57
N ASP A 309 -11.02 16.86 -4.53
CA ASP A 309 -10.03 16.50 -5.54
C ASP A 309 -8.75 17.33 -5.39
N TYR A 310 -7.66 16.64 -5.06
CA TYR A 310 -6.32 17.22 -4.96
C TYR A 310 -5.40 16.76 -6.09
N SER A 311 -5.90 16.00 -7.08
CA SER A 311 -5.10 15.41 -8.17
C SER A 311 -4.22 16.43 -8.90
N HIS A 312 -4.70 17.66 -9.07
CA HIS A 312 -4.02 18.76 -9.76
C HIS A 312 -3.61 19.90 -8.81
N ASP A 313 -3.54 19.65 -7.50
CA ASP A 313 -3.22 20.69 -6.53
C ASP A 313 -1.81 21.27 -6.78
N GLU A 314 -1.75 22.60 -6.97
CA GLU A 314 -0.52 23.31 -7.33
C GLU A 314 0.58 23.19 -6.26
N ARG A 315 0.20 22.95 -5.00
CA ARG A 315 1.15 22.73 -3.88
C ARG A 315 1.90 21.41 -3.99
N PHE A 316 1.43 20.50 -4.82
CA PHE A 316 2.02 19.17 -5.01
C PHE A 316 2.50 18.94 -6.44
N GLN A 317 1.69 19.26 -7.43
CA GLN A 317 1.85 18.78 -8.81
C GLN A 317 3.25 19.06 -9.41
N MET A 318 3.90 20.15 -8.99
CA MET A 318 5.23 20.55 -9.43
C MET A 318 6.35 20.24 -8.41
N HIS A 319 6.00 19.79 -7.22
CA HIS A 319 6.88 19.60 -6.07
C HIS A 319 7.30 18.14 -5.93
N LEU A 320 8.27 17.71 -6.74
CA LEU A 320 8.76 16.32 -6.78
C LEU A 320 9.47 15.87 -5.48
N GLU A 321 9.78 16.79 -4.58
CA GLU A 321 10.22 16.52 -3.22
C GLU A 321 9.15 15.82 -2.38
N TYR A 322 7.86 15.99 -2.68
CA TYR A 322 6.75 15.33 -1.96
C TYR A 322 6.37 13.96 -2.51
N PHE A 323 7.05 13.49 -3.56
CA PHE A 323 6.69 12.26 -4.26
C PHE A 323 7.80 11.21 -4.16
N GLY A 324 7.41 9.95 -3.97
CA GLY A 324 8.31 8.80 -4.06
C GLY A 324 8.44 8.28 -5.50
N ASP A 325 7.37 8.44 -6.27
CA ASP A 325 7.34 8.22 -7.72
C ASP A 325 6.30 9.13 -8.39
N ALA A 326 5.95 8.89 -9.66
CA ALA A 326 5.09 9.80 -10.41
C ALA A 326 3.66 9.93 -9.87
N ASP A 327 3.14 8.97 -9.12
CA ASP A 327 1.74 8.93 -8.66
C ASP A 327 1.56 8.65 -7.16
N HIS A 328 2.64 8.47 -6.40
CA HIS A 328 2.61 8.26 -4.96
C HIS A 328 3.39 9.34 -4.20
N LEU A 329 2.75 9.90 -3.16
CA LEU A 329 3.44 10.72 -2.18
C LEU A 329 4.53 9.90 -1.46
N ASN A 330 5.59 10.57 -1.02
CA ASN A 330 6.53 10.01 -0.06
C ASN A 330 6.13 10.40 1.38
N GLU A 331 6.93 10.02 2.36
CA GLU A 331 6.68 10.34 3.78
C GLU A 331 6.48 11.84 4.03
N GLU A 332 7.33 12.70 3.46
CA GLU A 332 7.22 14.15 3.61
C GLU A 332 5.92 14.69 2.98
N GLY A 333 5.60 14.22 1.77
CA GLY A 333 4.36 14.58 1.07
C GLY A 333 3.11 14.12 1.82
N ALA A 334 3.14 12.92 2.41
CA ALA A 334 2.03 12.36 3.19
C ALA A 334 1.76 13.16 4.47
N ILE A 335 2.82 13.55 5.18
CA ILE A 335 2.73 14.40 6.37
C ILE A 335 2.13 15.76 5.99
N TYR A 336 2.67 16.40 4.95
CA TYR A 336 2.18 17.70 4.51
C TYR A 336 0.73 17.65 4.04
N PHE A 337 0.37 16.64 3.22
CA PHE A 337 -0.99 16.43 2.76
C PHE A 337 -1.96 16.20 3.92
N THR A 338 -1.61 15.31 4.86
CA THR A 338 -2.50 14.99 5.98
C THR A 338 -2.70 16.18 6.92
N ASP A 339 -1.65 16.95 7.23
CA ASP A 339 -1.77 18.17 8.03
C ASP A 339 -2.67 19.22 7.35
N MET A 340 -2.50 19.42 6.04
CA MET A 340 -3.33 20.29 5.24
C MET A 340 -4.81 19.90 5.31
N LEU A 341 -5.13 18.60 5.21
CA LEU A 341 -6.52 18.12 5.32
C LEU A 341 -7.18 18.49 6.65
N THR A 342 -6.41 18.56 7.76
CA THR A 342 -6.97 18.95 9.08
C THR A 342 -7.54 20.37 9.11
N ASN A 343 -7.07 21.24 8.21
CA ASN A 343 -7.47 22.63 8.12
C ASN A 343 -8.53 22.87 7.03
N GLU A 344 -8.49 22.09 5.95
CA GLU A 344 -9.30 22.32 4.75
C GLU A 344 -10.58 21.50 4.70
N ILE A 345 -10.55 20.26 5.20
CA ILE A 345 -11.72 19.38 5.15
C ILE A 345 -12.65 19.73 6.32
N PRO A 346 -13.83 20.33 6.07
CA PRO A 346 -14.71 20.82 7.12
C PRO A 346 -15.15 19.74 8.11
N GLU A 347 -15.42 18.53 7.62
CA GLU A 347 -15.81 17.38 8.45
C GLU A 347 -14.69 16.99 9.42
N LEU A 348 -13.45 16.87 8.92
CA LEU A 348 -12.29 16.54 9.74
C LEU A 348 -11.99 17.65 10.74
N LYS A 349 -12.02 18.91 10.29
CA LYS A 349 -11.81 20.06 11.16
C LYS A 349 -12.83 20.11 12.30
N ALA A 350 -14.13 19.97 11.98
CA ALA A 350 -15.19 19.97 12.98
C ALA A 350 -15.05 18.78 13.96
N TYR A 351 -14.64 17.62 13.47
CA TYR A 351 -14.36 16.46 14.31
C TYR A 351 -13.23 16.74 15.31
N LEU A 352 -12.10 17.29 14.82
CA LEU A 352 -10.92 17.63 15.64
C LEU A 352 -11.12 18.82 16.58
N GLU A 353 -12.14 19.67 16.37
CA GLU A 353 -12.50 20.74 17.31
C GLU A 353 -13.26 20.21 18.54
N THR A 354 -13.80 18.99 18.46
CA THR A 354 -14.65 18.39 19.50
C THR A 354 -14.02 17.16 20.18
N HIS A 355 -12.85 16.71 19.71
CA HIS A 355 -12.08 15.57 20.21
C HIS A 355 -10.62 15.97 20.39
#